data_AF-A0A7V4GF94-F1
#
_entry.id   AF-A0A7V4GF94-F1
#
_cell.length_a   1.000
_cell.length_b   1.000
_cell.length_c   1.000
_cell.angle_alpha   90.00
_cell.angle_beta   90.00
_cell.angle_gamma   90.00
#
_symmetry.space_group_name_H-M   'P 1'
#
loop_
_entity.id
_entity.type
_entity.pdbx_description
1 polymer ?
#
loop_
_entity_poly.entity_id
_entity_poly.type
_entity_poly.pdbx_seq_one_letter_code
_entity_poly.pdbx_strand_id
1 'polypeptide(L)'
;MDEDRERLATAHDAIVEFLHAALRLELNTARTRLRPCSSGIDFLGYVVHPDHRLVRRRVVGNLRGRLQRSERRLVRSGPAGAIQLRYPVTACDRLLAIMNSYLAHLARANARRLVASLWRRYGWLREYLRPMGDKVRRLDAPPRASLSLARQNSWFAARAAPGVLFLRVGSHFELLDGQARKFATRLGLREIAPRPGFRRRAGFHRRYLARFIERAVRLGLPVTVVEQQAWVGRTTRQRRIAVRLLPCHPSSDGKEDGA
;
A
#
# COMPACT_ATOMS: atom_id res chain seq x y z
N MET A 1 -22.13 -26.03 -23.35
CA MET A 1 -23.25 -25.86 -22.39
C MET A 1 -24.47 -26.25 -23.17
N ASP A 2 -25.25 -27.20 -22.67
CA ASP A 2 -26.44 -27.70 -23.37
C ASP A 2 -27.68 -27.10 -22.70
N GLU A 3 -28.67 -26.76 -23.52
CA GLU A 3 -29.95 -26.20 -23.06
C GLU A 3 -30.95 -27.31 -22.77
N ASP A 4 -30.72 -28.51 -23.30
CA ASP A 4 -31.55 -29.69 -23.08
C ASP A 4 -31.10 -30.46 -21.83
N ARG A 5 -31.97 -30.46 -20.81
CA ARG A 5 -31.74 -31.15 -19.54
C ARG A 5 -31.64 -32.66 -19.71
N GLU A 6 -32.41 -33.26 -20.62
CA GLU A 6 -32.42 -34.71 -20.81
C GLU A 6 -31.09 -35.18 -21.40
N ARG A 7 -30.56 -34.44 -22.39
CA ARG A 7 -29.22 -34.70 -22.92
C ARG A 7 -28.13 -34.63 -21.86
N LEU A 8 -28.22 -33.66 -20.95
CA LEU A 8 -27.28 -33.55 -19.82
C LEU A 8 -27.40 -34.71 -18.83
N ALA A 9 -28.60 -35.23 -18.60
CA ALA A 9 -28.81 -36.40 -17.75
C ALA A 9 -28.22 -37.66 -18.40
N THR A 10 -28.50 -37.89 -19.68
CA THR A 10 -27.93 -39.02 -20.44
C THR A 10 -26.41 -38.99 -20.46
N ALA A 11 -25.81 -37.82 -20.70
CA ALA A 11 -24.37 -37.65 -20.67
C ALA A 11 -23.79 -37.87 -19.27
N HIS A 12 -24.49 -37.43 -18.22
CA HIS A 12 -24.09 -37.67 -16.84
C HIS A 12 -24.04 -39.17 -16.52
N ASP A 13 -25.06 -39.93 -16.92
CA ASP A 13 -25.15 -41.35 -16.63
C ASP A 13 -24.07 -42.15 -17.39
N ALA A 14 -23.79 -41.78 -18.65
CA ALA A 14 -22.68 -42.34 -19.41
C ALA A 14 -21.30 -42.08 -18.75
N ILE A 15 -21.11 -40.90 -18.15
CA ILE A 15 -19.89 -40.59 -17.38
C ILE A 15 -19.80 -41.47 -16.13
N VAL A 16 -20.91 -41.66 -15.40
CA VAL A 16 -20.95 -42.52 -14.21
C VAL A 16 -20.58 -43.96 -14.57
N GLU A 17 -21.18 -44.50 -15.64
CA GLU A 17 -20.90 -45.86 -16.10
C GLU A 17 -19.43 -46.02 -16.49
N PHE A 18 -18.87 -45.09 -17.27
CA PHE A 18 -17.46 -45.12 -17.66
C PHE A 18 -16.52 -45.06 -16.45
N LEU A 19 -16.79 -44.16 -15.49
CA LEU A 19 -15.99 -44.04 -14.28
C LEU A 19 -15.98 -45.35 -13.48
N HIS A 20 -17.13 -46.00 -13.36
CA HIS A 20 -17.25 -47.26 -12.65
C HIS A 20 -16.57 -48.42 -13.40
N ALA A 21 -16.91 -48.61 -14.67
CA ALA A 21 -16.46 -49.77 -15.47
C ALA A 21 -14.97 -49.70 -15.86
N ALA A 22 -14.47 -48.53 -16.26
CA ALA A 22 -13.11 -48.39 -16.77
C ALA A 22 -12.10 -47.94 -15.70
N LEU A 23 -12.54 -47.10 -14.75
CA LEU A 23 -11.63 -46.46 -13.78
C LEU A 23 -11.85 -46.91 -12.34
N ARG A 24 -12.92 -47.65 -12.02
CA ARG A 24 -13.33 -48.03 -10.66
C ARG A 24 -13.45 -46.82 -9.73
N LEU A 25 -14.01 -45.73 -10.25
CA LEU A 25 -14.25 -44.48 -9.54
C LEU A 25 -15.74 -44.16 -9.47
N GLU A 26 -16.12 -43.39 -8.46
CA GLU A 26 -17.48 -42.88 -8.27
C GLU A 26 -17.50 -41.35 -8.20
N LEU A 27 -18.61 -40.76 -8.65
CA LEU A 27 -18.82 -39.32 -8.54
C LEU A 27 -19.23 -38.93 -7.11
N ASN A 28 -18.70 -37.80 -6.64
CA ASN A 28 -19.12 -37.23 -5.36
C ASN A 28 -20.51 -36.59 -5.48
N THR A 29 -21.55 -37.31 -5.05
CA THR A 29 -22.97 -36.89 -5.13
C THR A 29 -23.27 -35.58 -4.38
N ALA A 30 -22.47 -35.22 -3.37
CA ALA A 30 -22.62 -33.95 -2.68
C ALA A 30 -22.18 -32.75 -3.53
N ARG A 31 -21.26 -32.95 -4.48
CA ARG A 31 -20.70 -31.89 -5.34
C ARG A 31 -21.16 -31.94 -6.79
N THR A 32 -21.52 -33.11 -7.30
CA THR A 32 -21.97 -33.29 -8.68
C THR A 32 -23.47 -33.10 -8.75
N ARG A 33 -23.92 -32.00 -9.34
CA ARG A 33 -25.35 -31.70 -9.59
C ARG A 33 -25.49 -30.93 -10.89
N LEU A 34 -26.49 -31.30 -11.70
CA LEU A 34 -26.92 -30.47 -12.83
C LEU A 34 -27.51 -29.16 -12.30
N ARG A 35 -27.03 -28.03 -12.84
CA ARG A 35 -27.47 -26.68 -12.46
C ARG A 35 -27.51 -25.78 -13.69
N PRO A 36 -28.35 -24.73 -13.69
CA PRO A 36 -28.33 -23.72 -14.74
C PRO A 36 -26.95 -23.07 -14.88
N CYS A 37 -26.55 -22.76 -16.11
CA CYS A 37 -25.27 -22.09 -16.40
C CYS A 37 -25.16 -20.70 -15.73
N SER A 38 -26.30 -20.06 -15.46
CA SER A 38 -26.39 -18.81 -14.69
C SER A 38 -25.89 -18.94 -13.25
N SER A 39 -25.84 -20.16 -12.70
CA SER A 39 -25.27 -20.41 -11.36
C SER A 39 -23.74 -20.31 -11.34
N GLY A 40 -23.11 -20.51 -12.49
CA GLY A 40 -21.65 -20.64 -12.63
C GLY A 40 -21.08 -21.87 -11.93
N ILE A 41 -19.79 -22.11 -12.15
CA ILE A 41 -19.04 -23.23 -11.57
C ILE A 41 -17.96 -22.70 -10.63
N ASP A 42 -17.88 -23.34 -9.48
CA ASP A 42 -16.91 -23.05 -8.44
C ASP A 42 -15.52 -23.57 -8.82
N PHE A 43 -14.56 -22.67 -9.09
CA PHE A 43 -13.21 -23.06 -9.50
C PHE A 43 -12.11 -22.18 -8.88
N LEU A 44 -11.19 -22.76 -8.12
CA LEU A 44 -9.97 -22.11 -7.59
C LEU A 44 -10.15 -20.68 -7.01
N GLY A 45 -11.24 -20.44 -6.28
CA GLY A 45 -11.53 -19.12 -5.67
C GLY A 45 -12.41 -18.20 -6.53
N TYR A 46 -12.81 -18.67 -7.70
CA TYR A 46 -13.72 -18.01 -8.63
C TYR A 46 -15.08 -18.71 -8.68
N VAL A 47 -16.04 -17.97 -9.25
CA VAL A 47 -17.27 -18.49 -9.87
C VAL A 47 -17.13 -18.24 -11.36
N VAL A 48 -17.10 -19.29 -12.17
CA VAL A 48 -16.87 -19.24 -13.61
C VAL A 48 -18.21 -19.37 -14.32
N HIS A 49 -18.56 -18.34 -15.09
CA HIS A 49 -19.68 -18.34 -16.03
C HIS A 49 -19.13 -18.54 -17.45
N PRO A 50 -19.99 -18.88 -18.44
CA PRO A 50 -19.55 -19.00 -19.84
C PRO A 50 -18.85 -17.75 -20.37
N ASP A 51 -19.38 -16.58 -20.05
CA ASP A 51 -19.00 -15.28 -20.61
C ASP A 51 -18.06 -14.48 -19.68
N HIS A 52 -18.02 -14.82 -18.39
CA HIS A 52 -17.23 -14.07 -17.42
C HIS A 52 -16.82 -14.88 -16.20
N ARG A 53 -15.94 -14.29 -15.39
CA ARG A 53 -15.48 -14.88 -14.12
C ARG A 53 -15.67 -13.90 -12.98
N LEU A 54 -16.24 -14.36 -11.88
CA LEU A 54 -16.39 -13.59 -10.65
C LEU A 54 -15.45 -14.12 -9.58
N VAL A 55 -14.99 -13.23 -8.70
CA VAL A 55 -14.20 -13.62 -7.52
C VAL A 55 -15.15 -13.96 -6.38
N ARG A 56 -14.90 -15.07 -5.68
CA ARG A 56 -15.75 -15.47 -4.55
C ARG A 56 -15.70 -14.45 -3.41
N ARG A 57 -16.85 -14.26 -2.76
CA ARG A 57 -17.00 -13.38 -1.59
C ARG A 57 -15.99 -13.67 -0.47
N ARG A 58 -15.71 -14.95 -0.19
CA ARG A 58 -14.71 -15.34 0.84
C ARG A 58 -13.29 -14.84 0.54
N VAL A 59 -12.90 -14.77 -0.73
CA VAL A 59 -11.58 -14.27 -1.14
C VAL A 59 -11.51 -12.76 -0.86
N VAL A 60 -12.57 -12.04 -1.22
CA VAL A 60 -12.69 -10.60 -0.96
C VAL A 60 -12.74 -10.31 0.54
N GLY A 61 -13.49 -11.09 1.32
CA GLY A 61 -13.55 -11.00 2.78
C GLY A 61 -12.17 -11.20 3.42
N ASN A 62 -11.43 -12.22 2.99
CA ASN A 62 -10.06 -12.46 3.46
C ASN A 62 -9.12 -11.30 3.13
N LEU A 63 -9.21 -10.71 1.93
CA LEU A 63 -8.43 -9.52 1.57
C LEU A 63 -8.75 -8.35 2.51
N ARG A 64 -10.03 -8.03 2.67
CA ARG A 64 -10.49 -6.92 3.54
C ARG A 64 -9.98 -7.10 4.97
N GLY A 65 -10.09 -8.30 5.53
CA GLY A 65 -9.57 -8.60 6.87
C GLY A 65 -8.05 -8.44 6.97
N ARG A 66 -7.29 -8.85 5.96
CA ARG A 66 -5.84 -8.63 5.89
C ARG A 66 -5.48 -7.14 5.80
N LEU A 67 -6.21 -6.37 4.99
CA LEU A 67 -6.00 -4.92 4.86
C LEU A 67 -6.30 -4.19 6.16
N GLN A 68 -7.38 -4.53 6.86
CA GLN A 68 -7.71 -3.92 8.14
C GLN A 68 -6.65 -4.20 9.20
N ARG A 69 -6.07 -5.41 9.24
CA ARG A 69 -4.94 -5.73 10.14
C ARG A 69 -3.69 -4.93 9.78
N SER A 70 -3.39 -4.78 8.49
CA SER A 70 -2.27 -3.95 8.03
C SER A 70 -2.48 -2.47 8.39
N GLU A 71 -3.68 -1.93 8.17
CA GLU A 71 -4.04 -0.57 8.53
C GLU A 71 -3.84 -0.32 10.03
N ARG A 72 -4.40 -1.20 10.87
CA ARG A 72 -4.20 -1.13 12.31
C ARG A 72 -2.72 -1.13 12.66
N ARG A 73 -1.85 -1.87 11.96
CA ARG A 73 -0.40 -1.94 12.25
C ARG A 73 0.38 -0.72 11.77
N LEU A 74 -0.03 -0.14 10.65
CA LEU A 74 0.73 0.86 9.88
C LEU A 74 0.28 2.29 10.16
N VAL A 75 -1.01 2.49 10.46
CA VAL A 75 -1.64 3.79 10.68
C VAL A 75 -1.94 3.95 12.17
N ARG A 76 -1.53 5.07 12.76
CA ARG A 76 -1.70 5.42 14.17
C ARG A 76 -2.03 6.90 14.34
N SER A 77 -2.51 7.26 15.51
CA SER A 77 -2.54 8.66 15.93
C SER A 77 -1.13 9.11 16.30
N GLY A 78 -0.76 10.29 15.83
CA GLY A 78 0.51 10.96 16.07
C GLY A 78 0.34 12.20 16.96
N PRO A 79 1.43 12.96 17.15
CA PRO A 79 1.42 14.22 17.91
C PRO A 79 0.44 15.23 17.33
N ALA A 80 -0.18 16.04 18.20
CA ALA A 80 -1.14 17.08 17.82
C ALA A 80 -2.28 16.57 16.91
N GLY A 81 -2.76 15.35 17.17
CA GLY A 81 -3.86 14.72 16.45
C GLY A 81 -3.49 14.11 15.09
N ALA A 82 -2.32 14.41 14.53
CA ALA A 82 -1.94 14.00 13.17
C ALA A 82 -2.06 12.50 12.91
N ILE A 83 -2.32 12.12 11.66
CA ILE A 83 -2.26 10.72 11.23
C ILE A 83 -0.79 10.32 11.05
N GLN A 84 -0.33 9.35 11.82
CA GLN A 84 1.01 8.78 11.74
C GLN A 84 1.01 7.49 10.91
N LEU A 85 1.79 7.50 9.83
CA LEU A 85 2.03 6.38 8.93
C LEU A 85 3.42 5.82 9.21
N ARG A 86 3.50 4.58 9.68
CA ARG A 86 4.75 3.88 10.00
C ARG A 86 5.15 2.94 8.88
N TYR A 87 6.46 2.80 8.64
CA TYR A 87 7.00 1.97 7.55
C TYR A 87 7.95 0.86 8.03
N PRO A 88 7.54 -0.02 8.97
CA PRO A 88 8.37 -1.16 9.35
C PRO A 88 8.55 -2.10 8.15
N VAL A 89 9.80 -2.41 7.81
CA VAL A 89 10.18 -3.11 6.59
C VAL A 89 9.35 -4.39 6.38
N THR A 90 9.29 -5.25 7.40
CA THR A 90 8.56 -6.53 7.33
C THR A 90 7.06 -6.38 7.13
N ALA A 91 6.46 -5.30 7.66
CA ALA A 91 5.04 -5.03 7.46
C ALA A 91 4.76 -4.52 6.04
N CYS A 92 5.64 -3.65 5.53
CA CYS A 92 5.55 -3.14 4.16
C CYS A 92 5.74 -4.26 3.12
N ASP A 93 6.66 -5.20 3.37
CA ASP A 93 6.86 -6.38 2.49
C ASP A 93 5.63 -7.29 2.52
N ARG A 94 5.08 -7.56 3.71
CA ARG A 94 3.85 -8.34 3.84
C ARG A 94 2.68 -7.66 3.13
N LEU A 95 2.54 -6.34 3.25
CA LEU A 95 1.49 -5.58 2.56
C LEU A 95 1.67 -5.66 1.04
N LEU A 96 2.89 -5.47 0.53
CA LEU A 96 3.21 -5.59 -0.89
C LEU A 96 2.84 -6.99 -1.42
N ALA A 97 3.24 -8.04 -0.71
CA ALA A 97 2.96 -9.43 -1.08
C ALA A 97 1.45 -9.72 -1.10
N ILE A 98 0.70 -9.26 -0.08
CA ILE A 98 -0.76 -9.37 -0.06
C ILE A 98 -1.35 -8.68 -1.29
N MET A 99 -0.98 -7.43 -1.54
CA MET A 99 -1.58 -6.67 -2.63
C MET A 99 -1.27 -7.26 -4.00
N ASN A 100 -0.02 -7.66 -4.27
CA ASN A 100 0.34 -8.28 -5.55
C ASN A 100 -0.33 -9.64 -5.75
N SER A 101 -0.41 -10.49 -4.71
CA SER A 101 -1.09 -11.78 -4.80
C SER A 101 -2.57 -11.62 -5.13
N TYR A 102 -3.25 -10.71 -4.43
CA TYR A 102 -4.68 -10.49 -4.65
C TYR A 102 -4.95 -9.74 -5.96
N LEU A 103 -4.16 -8.75 -6.34
CA LEU A 103 -4.36 -8.06 -7.62
C LEU A 103 -4.18 -9.01 -8.81
N ALA A 104 -3.18 -9.90 -8.77
CA ALA A 104 -3.03 -10.95 -9.78
C ALA A 104 -4.24 -11.88 -9.84
N HIS A 105 -4.78 -12.29 -8.69
CA HIS A 105 -6.01 -13.10 -8.64
C HIS A 105 -7.23 -12.33 -9.19
N LEU A 106 -7.42 -11.08 -8.75
CA LEU A 106 -8.52 -10.22 -9.20
C LEU A 106 -8.44 -9.90 -10.70
N ALA A 107 -7.23 -9.80 -11.27
CA ALA A 107 -7.02 -9.53 -12.69
C ALA A 107 -7.54 -10.65 -13.62
N ARG A 108 -7.73 -11.87 -13.09
CA ARG A 108 -8.30 -13.00 -13.84
C ARG A 108 -9.84 -13.04 -13.80
N ALA A 109 -10.48 -12.05 -13.21
CA ALA A 109 -11.92 -11.97 -13.04
C ALA A 109 -12.44 -10.56 -13.36
N ASN A 110 -13.76 -10.43 -13.51
CA ASN A 110 -14.43 -9.15 -13.67
C ASN A 110 -14.46 -8.40 -12.33
N ALA A 111 -13.31 -7.86 -11.92
CA ALA A 111 -13.10 -7.27 -10.60
C ALA A 111 -12.63 -5.80 -10.65
N ARG A 112 -12.71 -5.13 -11.81
CA ARG A 112 -12.23 -3.74 -11.97
C ARG A 112 -12.91 -2.78 -10.98
N ARG A 113 -14.24 -2.87 -10.86
CA ARG A 113 -15.03 -2.06 -9.91
C ARG A 113 -14.68 -2.38 -8.46
N LEU A 114 -14.45 -3.66 -8.16
CA LEU A 114 -14.01 -4.10 -6.83
C LEU A 114 -12.64 -3.49 -6.49
N VAL A 115 -11.66 -3.56 -7.39
CA VAL A 115 -10.33 -2.97 -7.19
C VAL A 115 -10.44 -1.47 -6.92
N ALA A 116 -11.22 -0.75 -7.73
CA ALA A 116 -11.48 0.68 -7.52
C ALA A 116 -12.10 0.96 -6.13
N SER A 117 -13.06 0.13 -5.69
CA SER A 117 -13.68 0.26 -4.37
C SER A 117 -12.69 0.02 -3.23
N LEU A 118 -11.74 -0.90 -3.39
CA LEU A 118 -10.71 -1.19 -2.38
C LEU A 118 -9.79 0.02 -2.20
N TRP A 119 -9.33 0.64 -3.28
CA TRP A 119 -8.50 1.86 -3.20
C TRP A 119 -9.23 3.07 -2.61
N ARG A 120 -10.56 3.13 -2.77
CA ARG A 120 -11.39 4.18 -2.16
C ARG A 120 -11.57 3.94 -0.66
N ARG A 121 -11.90 2.70 -0.27
CA ARG A 121 -12.12 2.34 1.14
C ARG A 121 -10.84 2.37 1.96
N TYR A 122 -9.74 1.90 1.37
CA TYR A 122 -8.43 1.83 2.02
C TYR A 122 -7.50 2.89 1.41
N GLY A 123 -7.92 4.16 1.48
CA GLY A 123 -7.19 5.29 0.89
C GLY A 123 -5.75 5.40 1.36
N TRP A 124 -5.46 4.98 2.60
CA TRP A 124 -4.12 4.93 3.18
C TRP A 124 -3.13 4.08 2.36
N LEU A 125 -3.59 3.13 1.54
CA LEU A 125 -2.72 2.32 0.69
C LEU A 125 -1.89 3.18 -0.27
N ARG A 126 -2.41 4.34 -0.71
CA ARG A 126 -1.71 5.27 -1.60
C ARG A 126 -0.44 5.87 -0.97
N GLU A 127 -0.35 5.82 0.35
CA GLU A 127 0.83 6.27 1.09
C GLU A 127 1.95 5.24 1.12
N TYR A 128 1.63 3.97 0.84
CA TYR A 128 2.58 2.85 0.85
C TYR A 128 2.88 2.30 -0.54
N LEU A 129 1.90 2.35 -1.43
CA LEU A 129 1.89 1.61 -2.68
C LEU A 129 1.45 2.48 -3.86
N ARG A 130 2.08 2.26 -5.00
CA ARG A 130 1.66 2.82 -6.29
C ARG A 130 1.15 1.71 -7.20
N PRO A 131 -0.10 1.81 -7.70
CA PRO A 131 -0.61 0.92 -8.74
C PRO A 131 0.24 0.97 -10.01
N MET A 132 0.45 -0.19 -10.63
CA MET A 132 1.19 -0.44 -11.86
C MET A 132 0.44 -1.53 -12.65
N GLY A 133 -0.76 -1.20 -13.16
CA GLY A 133 -1.66 -2.19 -13.78
C GLY A 133 -2.21 -3.18 -12.75
N ASP A 134 -1.93 -4.46 -12.93
CA ASP A 134 -2.31 -5.57 -12.04
C ASP A 134 -1.32 -5.81 -10.89
N LYS A 135 -0.32 -4.94 -10.75
CA LYS A 135 0.67 -4.99 -9.67
C LYS A 135 0.76 -3.66 -8.95
N VAL A 136 1.46 -3.67 -7.83
CA VAL A 136 1.82 -2.48 -7.06
C VAL A 136 3.31 -2.47 -6.76
N ARG A 137 3.86 -1.28 -6.56
CA ARG A 137 5.22 -1.07 -6.08
C ARG A 137 5.25 -0.26 -4.78
N ARG A 138 6.26 -0.50 -3.96
CA ARG A 138 6.54 0.26 -2.74
C ARG A 138 6.90 1.71 -3.02
N LEU A 139 6.52 2.59 -2.10
CA LEU A 139 6.76 4.03 -2.16
C LEU A 139 7.63 4.56 -1.02
N ASP A 140 8.18 3.68 -0.18
CA ASP A 140 9.04 4.06 0.95
C ASP A 140 10.53 4.05 0.61
N ALA A 141 10.92 3.59 -0.58
CA ALA A 141 12.30 3.52 -1.02
C ALA A 141 12.44 3.98 -2.48
N PRO A 142 13.58 4.62 -2.85
CA PRO A 142 13.86 4.96 -4.23
C PRO A 142 14.00 3.71 -5.11
N PRO A 143 13.79 3.83 -6.43
CA PRO A 143 13.77 2.69 -7.36
C PRO A 143 15.13 2.00 -7.50
N ARG A 144 16.24 2.69 -7.18
CA ARG A 144 17.59 2.12 -7.21
C ARG A 144 18.23 2.29 -5.83
N ALA A 145 18.85 1.23 -5.34
CA ALA A 145 19.42 1.21 -3.98
C ALA A 145 20.71 2.04 -3.85
N SER A 146 21.46 2.21 -4.94
CA SER A 146 22.77 2.90 -5.01
C SER A 146 22.70 4.35 -5.52
N LEU A 147 21.55 5.03 -5.43
CA LEU A 147 21.46 6.44 -5.82
C LEU A 147 22.32 7.31 -4.91
N SER A 148 23.01 8.31 -5.49
CA SER A 148 23.74 9.33 -4.72
C SER A 148 22.83 10.07 -3.74
N LEU A 149 23.43 10.71 -2.71
CA LEU A 149 22.66 11.49 -1.72
C LEU A 149 21.77 12.54 -2.38
N ALA A 150 22.26 13.26 -3.39
CA ALA A 150 21.49 14.26 -4.11
C ALA A 150 20.26 13.66 -4.79
N ARG A 151 20.41 12.51 -5.48
CA ARG A 151 19.28 11.83 -6.13
C ARG A 151 18.29 11.23 -5.13
N GLN A 152 18.78 10.69 -4.01
CA GLN A 152 17.90 10.24 -2.92
C GLN A 152 17.12 11.43 -2.35
N ASN A 153 17.78 12.55 -2.06
CA ASN A 153 17.14 13.77 -1.55
C ASN A 153 16.05 14.27 -2.50
N SER A 154 16.35 14.41 -3.80
CA SER A 154 15.36 14.86 -4.79
C SER A 154 14.15 13.91 -4.86
N TRP A 155 14.38 12.60 -4.82
CA TRP A 155 13.30 11.61 -4.84
C TRP A 155 12.40 11.71 -3.60
N PHE A 156 12.97 11.79 -2.40
CA PHE A 156 12.20 11.92 -1.16
C PHE A 156 11.53 13.29 -1.05
N ALA A 157 12.18 14.37 -1.50
CA ALA A 157 11.63 15.72 -1.44
C ALA A 157 10.41 15.88 -2.34
N ALA A 158 10.43 15.29 -3.55
CA ALA A 158 9.27 15.25 -4.43
C ALA A 158 8.08 14.52 -3.79
N ARG A 159 8.35 13.48 -2.99
CA ARG A 159 7.32 12.72 -2.28
C ARG A 159 6.86 13.37 -0.97
N ALA A 160 7.73 14.13 -0.31
CA ALA A 160 7.40 14.85 0.91
C ALA A 160 6.53 16.07 0.65
N ALA A 161 6.58 16.65 -0.56
CA ALA A 161 5.79 17.81 -0.95
C ALA A 161 4.28 17.59 -0.73
N PRO A 162 3.53 18.61 -0.27
CA PRO A 162 3.98 19.98 0.04
C PRO A 162 4.68 20.14 1.41
N GLY A 163 4.91 19.05 2.15
CA GLY A 163 5.48 19.05 3.49
C GLY A 163 7.02 19.06 3.58
N VAL A 164 7.49 18.90 4.82
CA VAL A 164 8.92 18.90 5.17
C VAL A 164 9.52 17.50 5.15
N LEU A 165 10.73 17.41 4.62
CA LEU A 165 11.57 16.21 4.63
C LEU A 165 12.66 16.33 5.71
N PHE A 166 12.67 15.39 6.66
CA PHE A 166 13.80 15.17 7.57
C PHE A 166 14.61 13.98 7.05
N LEU A 167 15.74 14.27 6.39
CA LEU A 167 16.60 13.26 5.78
C LEU A 167 17.76 12.89 6.72
N ARG A 168 17.86 11.62 7.11
CA ARG A 168 18.95 11.14 7.97
C ARG A 168 20.31 11.18 7.26
N VAL A 169 21.29 11.82 7.91
CA VAL A 169 22.69 11.86 7.50
C VAL A 169 23.59 11.73 8.74
N GLY A 170 24.15 10.55 8.96
CA GLY A 170 25.03 10.27 10.11
C GLY A 170 24.27 10.37 11.42
N SER A 171 24.71 11.25 12.32
CA SER A 171 24.06 11.54 13.60
C SER A 171 22.95 12.61 13.52
N HIS A 172 22.73 13.22 12.34
CA HIS A 172 21.82 14.36 12.15
C HIS A 172 20.65 14.07 11.20
N PHE A 173 19.60 14.88 11.30
CA PHE A 173 18.58 15.06 10.26
C PHE A 173 18.83 16.39 9.56
N GLU A 174 18.79 16.36 8.24
CA GLU A 174 19.13 17.51 7.40
C GLU A 174 18.00 17.84 6.43
N LEU A 175 17.79 19.14 6.25
CA LEU A 175 17.03 19.74 5.16
C LEU A 175 18.05 20.23 4.13
N LEU A 176 17.85 19.88 2.87
CA LEU A 176 18.80 20.16 1.80
C LEU A 176 18.13 21.00 0.69
N ASP A 177 18.86 21.98 0.17
CA ASP A 177 18.47 22.88 -0.93
C ASP A 177 17.07 23.49 -0.75
N GLY A 178 16.12 23.13 -1.63
CA GLY A 178 14.76 23.67 -1.64
C GLY A 178 14.01 23.39 -0.34
N GLN A 179 14.30 22.29 0.37
CA GLN A 179 13.72 22.01 1.68
C GLN A 179 14.28 22.96 2.74
N ALA A 180 15.61 23.18 2.76
CA ALA A 180 16.23 24.13 3.69
C ALA A 180 15.68 25.54 3.47
N ARG A 181 15.67 26.00 2.21
CA ARG A 181 15.15 27.32 1.83
C ARG A 181 13.69 27.52 2.28
N LYS A 182 12.84 26.51 2.14
CA LYS A 182 11.40 26.61 2.43
C LYS A 182 11.07 26.50 3.92
N PHE A 183 11.80 25.67 4.67
CA PHE A 183 11.36 25.25 5.99
C PHE A 183 12.32 25.57 7.13
N ALA A 184 13.59 25.91 6.87
CA ALA A 184 14.57 26.15 7.94
C ALA A 184 14.12 27.26 8.90
N THR A 185 13.80 28.45 8.39
CA THR A 185 13.35 29.59 9.20
C THR A 185 12.05 29.28 9.95
N ARG A 186 11.06 28.67 9.27
CA ARG A 186 9.77 28.28 9.88
C ARG A 186 9.95 27.31 11.05
N LEU A 187 10.92 26.40 10.93
CA LEU A 187 11.26 25.43 11.98
C LEU A 187 12.28 25.97 12.98
N GLY A 188 12.75 27.21 12.85
CA GLY A 188 13.78 27.80 13.70
C GLY A 188 15.12 27.04 13.65
N LEU A 189 15.45 26.48 12.49
CA LEU A 189 16.73 25.82 12.25
C LEU A 189 17.76 26.83 11.78
N ARG A 190 18.99 26.72 12.29
CA ARG A 190 20.13 27.49 11.80
C ARG A 190 20.65 26.88 10.51
N GLU A 191 21.01 27.73 9.54
CA GLU A 191 21.77 27.27 8.38
C GLU A 191 23.17 26.80 8.82
N ILE A 192 23.67 25.77 8.14
CA ILE A 192 24.96 25.13 8.40
C ILE A 192 25.75 25.22 7.09
N ALA A 193 27.09 25.14 7.20
CA ALA A 193 27.97 25.07 6.04
C ALA A 193 27.46 24.05 4.99
N PRO A 194 27.46 24.46 3.70
CA PRO A 194 26.98 23.62 2.61
C PRO A 194 27.82 22.34 2.46
N ARG A 195 27.24 21.36 1.78
CA ARG A 195 27.90 20.09 1.47
C ARG A 195 28.16 20.00 -0.03
N PRO A 196 29.23 19.33 -0.51
CA PRO A 196 29.40 19.10 -1.95
C PRO A 196 28.12 18.57 -2.61
N GLY A 197 27.66 19.26 -3.65
CA GLY A 197 26.41 18.99 -4.35
C GLY A 197 25.16 19.63 -3.77
N PHE A 198 25.26 20.45 -2.72
CA PHE A 198 24.14 21.15 -2.08
C PHE A 198 24.50 22.61 -1.76
N ARG A 199 23.60 23.54 -2.06
CA ARG A 199 23.80 24.99 -1.85
C ARG A 199 23.33 25.46 -0.49
N ARG A 200 22.26 24.85 0.05
CA ARG A 200 21.69 25.21 1.35
C ARG A 200 21.50 23.99 2.21
N ARG A 201 21.77 24.14 3.50
CA ARG A 201 21.68 23.08 4.49
C ARG A 201 21.26 23.64 5.83
N ALA A 202 20.31 22.97 6.46
CA ALA A 202 19.93 23.20 7.85
C ALA A 202 19.62 21.84 8.49
N GLY A 203 19.77 21.71 9.80
CA GLY A 203 19.56 20.40 10.43
C GLY A 203 19.65 20.41 11.94
N PHE A 204 19.45 19.24 12.53
CA PHE A 204 19.48 19.03 13.97
C PHE A 204 19.92 17.60 14.31
N HIS A 205 20.45 17.41 15.52
CA HIS A 205 20.87 16.09 16.00
C HIS A 205 19.67 15.14 16.21
N ARG A 206 19.81 13.82 15.98
CA ARG A 206 18.69 12.84 16.07
C ARG A 206 17.86 12.94 17.35
N ARG A 207 18.50 13.27 18.48
CA ARG A 207 17.83 13.33 19.79
C ARG A 207 16.67 14.33 19.82
N TYR A 208 16.67 15.31 18.90
CA TYR A 208 15.63 16.33 18.81
C TYR A 208 14.53 16.01 17.78
N LEU A 209 14.53 14.81 17.19
CA LEU A 209 13.56 14.43 16.15
C LEU A 209 12.11 14.61 16.61
N ALA A 210 11.75 14.11 17.79
CA ALA A 210 10.39 14.23 18.31
C ALA A 210 9.94 15.71 18.42
N ARG A 211 10.82 16.57 18.95
CA ARG A 211 10.59 18.02 19.07
C ARG A 211 10.33 18.68 17.72
N PHE A 212 11.14 18.37 16.70
CA PHE A 212 10.97 19.00 15.37
C PHE A 212 9.80 18.41 14.58
N ILE A 213 9.45 17.14 14.78
CA ILE A 213 8.20 16.56 14.27
C ILE A 213 7.01 17.32 14.83
N GLU A 214 6.95 17.46 16.15
CA GLU A 214 5.83 18.15 16.82
C GLU A 214 5.72 19.61 16.37
N ARG A 215 6.84 20.33 16.31
CA ARG A 215 6.87 21.71 15.80
C ARG A 215 6.33 21.79 14.38
N ALA A 216 6.76 20.91 13.48
CA ALA A 216 6.31 20.93 12.09
C ALA A 216 4.81 20.61 11.97
N VAL A 217 4.32 19.62 12.72
CA VAL A 217 2.90 19.24 12.72
C VAL A 217 2.03 20.39 13.27
N ARG A 218 2.44 21.05 14.36
CA ARG A 218 1.73 22.24 14.89
C ARG A 218 1.66 23.39 13.89
N LEU A 219 2.62 23.49 12.97
CA LEU A 219 2.61 24.44 11.85
C LEU A 219 1.75 23.97 10.66
N GLY A 220 0.99 22.89 10.81
CA GLY A 220 0.17 22.30 9.75
C GLY A 220 0.97 21.66 8.62
N LEU A 221 2.24 21.33 8.84
CA LEU A 221 3.10 20.76 7.79
C LEU A 221 3.06 19.22 7.84
N PRO A 222 2.79 18.54 6.70
CA PRO A 222 3.11 17.13 6.57
C PRO A 222 4.60 16.91 6.81
N VAL A 223 4.94 15.86 7.55
CA VAL A 223 6.33 15.53 7.89
C VAL A 223 6.67 14.17 7.28
N THR A 224 7.80 14.10 6.58
CA THR A 224 8.36 12.83 6.10
C THR A 224 9.73 12.62 6.72
N VAL A 225 9.86 11.55 7.52
CA VAL A 225 11.11 11.16 8.15
C VAL A 225 11.72 10.01 7.37
N VAL A 226 12.94 10.22 6.91
CA VAL A 226 13.70 9.25 6.13
C VAL A 226 14.93 8.83 6.90
N GLU A 227 15.03 7.54 7.21
CA GLU A 227 16.13 6.95 7.96
C GLU A 227 17.20 6.36 7.03
N GLN A 228 18.44 6.33 7.52
CA GLN A 228 19.52 5.59 6.89
C GLN A 228 19.41 4.10 7.24
N GLN A 229 19.60 3.26 6.24
CA GLN A 229 19.68 1.81 6.37
C GLN A 229 21.14 1.36 6.22
N ALA A 230 21.34 0.06 6.04
CA ALA A 230 22.64 -0.53 5.73
C ALA A 230 23.30 0.10 4.49
N TRP A 231 24.61 -0.09 4.39
CA TRP A 231 25.38 0.28 3.22
C TRP A 231 24.95 -0.53 2.00
N VAL A 232 24.90 0.13 0.84
CA VAL A 232 24.72 -0.53 -0.45
C VAL A 232 25.92 -0.17 -1.32
N GLY A 233 26.75 -1.19 -1.61
CA GLY A 233 28.05 -0.98 -2.25
C GLY A 233 29.06 -0.27 -1.34
N ARG A 234 30.05 0.39 -1.94
CA ARG A 234 31.20 0.97 -1.21
C ARG A 234 30.96 2.36 -0.59
N THR A 235 30.02 3.17 -1.11
CA THR A 235 30.00 4.62 -0.80
C THR A 235 28.66 5.20 -0.40
N THR A 236 27.54 4.49 -0.57
CA THR A 236 26.21 5.07 -0.31
C THR A 236 25.34 4.20 0.57
N ARG A 237 24.84 4.80 1.66
CA ARG A 237 23.78 4.18 2.47
C ARG A 237 22.44 4.32 1.78
N GLN A 238 21.68 3.23 1.72
CA GLN A 238 20.30 3.27 1.30
C GLN A 238 19.47 4.01 2.35
N ARG A 239 18.41 4.68 1.92
CA ARG A 239 17.47 5.35 2.80
C ARG A 239 16.06 4.88 2.52
N ARG A 240 15.23 4.91 3.55
CA ARG A 240 13.81 4.58 3.47
C ARG A 240 12.99 5.52 4.33
N ILE A 241 11.77 5.79 3.90
CA ILE A 241 10.78 6.45 4.75
C ILE A 241 10.57 5.56 5.97
N ALA A 242 10.72 6.12 7.16
CA ALA A 242 10.46 5.43 8.42
C ALA A 242 9.07 5.81 8.96
N VAL A 243 8.73 7.10 8.88
CA VAL A 243 7.47 7.66 9.35
C VAL A 243 7.03 8.79 8.41
N ARG A 244 5.73 8.90 8.17
CA ARG A 244 5.10 10.12 7.69
C ARG A 244 4.01 10.57 8.66
N LEU A 245 3.88 11.87 8.86
CA LEU A 245 2.81 12.47 9.63
C LEU A 245 2.02 13.40 8.73
N LEU A 246 0.70 13.20 8.70
CA LEU A 246 -0.23 14.03 7.96
C LEU A 246 -1.04 14.81 9.00
N PRO A 247 -0.90 16.15 9.08
CA PRO A 247 -1.70 16.95 9.98
C PRO A 247 -3.18 16.73 9.70
N CYS A 248 -3.96 16.62 10.76
CA CYS A 248 -5.39 16.79 10.63
C CYS A 248 -5.61 18.26 10.29
N HIS A 249 -6.25 18.54 9.17
CA HIS A 249 -6.86 19.85 9.05
C HIS A 249 -7.87 19.96 10.19
N PRO A 250 -7.83 21.01 11.04
CA PRO A 250 -8.98 21.27 11.89
C PRO A 250 -10.17 21.40 10.93
N SER A 251 -11.13 20.50 11.07
CA SER A 251 -12.45 20.72 10.49
C SER A 251 -12.89 22.08 10.98
N SER A 252 -13.15 23.00 10.05
CA SER A 252 -13.83 24.26 10.30
C SER A 252 -15.31 24.01 10.64
N ASP A 253 -15.58 23.06 11.53
CA ASP A 253 -16.90 22.76 12.08
C ASP A 253 -16.88 23.24 13.53
N GLY A 254 -17.17 24.52 13.70
CA GLY A 254 -17.16 25.25 14.95
C GLY A 254 -17.62 26.67 14.73
N LYS A 255 -18.87 26.80 14.26
CA LYS A 255 -19.80 27.95 14.12
C LYS A 255 -20.86 27.46 13.13
N GLU A 256 -22.16 27.34 13.42
CA GLU A 256 -23.12 28.16 14.18
C GLU A 256 -23.90 27.25 15.17
N ASP A 257 -24.08 27.61 16.45
CA ASP A 257 -25.17 28.44 17.02
C ASP A 257 -26.56 27.96 16.53
N GLY A 258 -27.49 27.51 17.38
CA GLY A 258 -27.93 28.21 18.58
C GLY A 258 -29.07 29.18 18.24
N ALA A 259 -30.21 28.66 17.77
CA ALA A 259 -31.55 29.25 17.80
C ALA A 259 -32.59 28.20 17.39
#